data_AF-A0A558DEB4-F1
#
_entry.id   AF-A0A558DEB4-F1
#
_cell.length_a   1.000
_cell.length_b   1.000
_cell.length_c   1.000
_cell.angle_alpha   90.00
_cell.angle_beta   90.00
_cell.angle_gamma   90.00
#
_symmetry.space_group_name_H-M   'P 1'
#
loop_
_entity.id
_entity.type
_entity.pdbx_description
1 polymer ?
#
loop_
_entity_poly.entity_id
_entity_poly.type
_entity_poly.pdbx_seq_one_letter_code
_entity_poly.pdbx_strand_id
1 'polypeptide(L)'
;MGNVIHAEPTEVVAVVRFRRGVVGERKRVCHIVPIPDFGPIPEHLVALCGELLVPGDVEVLDRIGGMPCEACLTRSARRACRRLR
;
A
#
# COMPACT_ATOMS: atom_id res chain seq x y z
N MET A 1 6.21 -13.29 -9.07
CA MET A 1 4.98 -12.86 -9.73
C MET A 1 4.06 -12.27 -8.67
N GLY A 2 4.12 -10.95 -8.47
CA GLY A 2 3.20 -10.25 -7.57
C GLY A 2 2.03 -9.70 -8.38
N ASN A 3 0.81 -9.93 -7.91
CA ASN A 3 -0.41 -9.62 -8.67
C ASN A 3 -0.82 -8.17 -8.43
N VAL A 4 -0.72 -7.36 -9.47
CA VAL A 4 -1.15 -5.96 -9.49
C VAL A 4 -2.67 -5.91 -9.68
N ILE A 5 -3.40 -5.25 -8.77
CA ILE A 5 -4.84 -4.97 -8.94
C ILE A 5 -4.98 -3.56 -9.53
N HIS A 6 -5.39 -3.49 -10.81
CA HIS A 6 -5.46 -2.27 -11.62
C HIS A 6 -6.56 -1.29 -11.16
N ALA A 7 -6.26 0.01 -11.24
CA ALA A 7 -7.20 1.08 -10.91
C ALA A 7 -6.92 2.38 -11.71
N GLU A 8 -7.28 2.43 -13.00
CA GLU A 8 -7.21 3.57 -13.95
C GLU A 8 -5.80 4.24 -14.15
N PRO A 9 -5.44 4.67 -15.36
CA PRO A 9 -4.21 4.19 -16.04
C PRO A 9 -2.94 5.04 -15.81
N THR A 10 -2.60 5.35 -14.56
CA THR A 10 -1.24 5.82 -14.21
C THR A 10 -0.70 5.32 -12.87
N GLU A 11 -1.57 4.79 -12.00
CA GLU A 11 -1.16 4.26 -10.69
C GLU A 11 -1.69 2.84 -10.48
N VAL A 12 -0.80 1.96 -10.03
CA VAL A 12 -1.12 0.63 -9.53
C VAL A 12 -1.10 0.60 -8.02
N VAL A 13 -1.82 -0.35 -7.41
CA VAL A 13 -1.93 -0.44 -5.96
C VAL A 13 -1.04 -1.56 -5.43
N ALA A 14 -0.09 -1.20 -4.56
CA ALA A 14 0.69 -2.14 -3.77
C ALA A 14 0.13 -2.26 -2.35
N VAL A 15 0.13 -3.48 -1.81
CA VAL A 15 -0.09 -3.74 -0.39
C VAL A 15 1.27 -4.03 0.23
N VAL A 16 1.66 -3.25 1.25
CA VAL A 16 2.97 -3.38 1.88
C VAL A 16 2.86 -3.51 3.39
N ARG A 17 3.88 -4.03 4.04
CA ARG A 17 3.99 -4.08 5.50
C ARG A 17 5.44 -3.86 5.91
N PHE A 18 5.68 -3.23 7.05
CA PHE A 18 7.04 -3.15 7.59
C PHE A 18 7.64 -4.54 7.83
N ARG A 19 8.92 -4.69 7.49
CA ARG A 19 9.70 -5.88 7.82
C ARG A 19 9.81 -6.04 9.34
N ARG A 20 10.01 -7.27 9.80
CA ARG A 20 10.19 -7.55 11.24
C ARG A 20 11.41 -6.78 11.73
N GLY A 21 11.29 -6.13 12.90
CA GLY A 21 12.38 -5.39 13.52
C GLY A 21 12.52 -3.92 13.06
N VAL A 22 11.80 -3.48 12.03
CA VAL A 22 11.81 -2.06 11.61
C VAL A 22 10.92 -1.21 12.52
N VAL A 23 9.73 -1.71 12.84
CA VAL A 23 8.77 -1.07 13.75
C VAL A 23 8.26 -2.08 14.77
N GLY A 24 7.72 -1.60 15.90
CA GLY A 24 7.05 -2.48 16.86
C GLY A 24 5.81 -3.16 16.27
N GLU A 25 5.46 -4.36 16.76
CA GLU A 25 4.38 -5.20 16.19
C GLU A 25 3.03 -4.47 16.08
N ARG A 26 2.71 -3.56 17.02
CA ARG A 26 1.48 -2.74 16.96
C ARG A 26 1.38 -1.89 15.69
N LYS A 27 2.52 -1.48 15.12
CA LYS A 27 2.60 -0.70 13.88
C LYS A 27 2.81 -1.57 12.65
N ARG A 28 2.96 -2.89 12.81
CA ARG A 28 3.24 -3.83 11.72
C ARG A 28 1.97 -4.27 10.98
N VAL A 29 1.09 -3.31 10.70
CA VAL A 29 -0.11 -3.47 9.89
C VAL A 29 0.22 -3.40 8.40
N CYS A 30 -0.68 -3.88 7.53
CA CYS A 30 -0.50 -3.69 6.10
C CYS A 30 -1.09 -2.35 5.61
N HIS A 31 -0.34 -1.65 4.75
CA HIS A 31 -0.68 -0.37 4.16
C HIS A 31 -0.98 -0.52 2.67
N ILE A 32 -1.84 0.36 2.15
CA ILE A 32 -2.18 0.45 0.73
C ILE A 32 -1.42 1.64 0.17
N VAL A 33 -0.62 1.42 -0.86
CA VAL A 33 0.28 2.40 -1.47
C VAL A 33 -0.03 2.50 -2.96
N PRO A 34 -0.49 3.67 -3.46
CA PRO A 34 -0.47 3.94 -4.89
C PRO A 34 0.97 4.13 -5.36
N ILE A 35 1.35 3.45 -6.43
CA ILE A 35 2.67 3.60 -7.07
C ILE A 35 2.48 3.80 -8.58
N PRO A 36 3.44 4.44 -9.27
CA PRO A 36 3.38 4.58 -10.73
C PRO A 36 3.26 3.20 -11.42
N ASP A 37 2.42 3.11 -12.43
CA ASP A 37 2.29 1.88 -13.28
C ASP A 37 3.55 1.65 -14.13
N PHE A 38 4.23 2.74 -14.49
CA PHE A 38 5.47 2.72 -15.27
C PHE A 38 6.53 3.63 -14.64
N GLY A 39 7.79 3.26 -14.86
CA GLY A 39 8.95 4.01 -14.40
C GLY A 39 9.59 3.45 -13.12
N PRO A 40 10.61 4.14 -12.57
CA PRO A 40 11.30 3.69 -11.38
C PRO A 40 10.37 3.76 -10.16
N ILE A 41 10.55 2.82 -9.24
CA ILE A 41 9.90 2.89 -7.92
C ILE A 41 10.47 4.09 -7.16
N PRO A 42 9.63 4.98 -6.59
CA PRO A 42 10.10 6.11 -5.80
C PRO A 42 10.94 5.67 -4.60
N GLU A 43 11.95 6.46 -4.24
CA GLU A 43 12.77 6.24 -3.04
C GLU A 43 11.93 6.25 -1.75
N HIS A 44 10.81 6.96 -1.79
CA HIS A 44 9.86 7.06 -0.69
C HIS A 44 8.46 6.77 -1.17
N LEU A 45 7.80 5.82 -0.50
CA LEU A 45 6.43 5.43 -0.76
C LEU A 45 5.52 6.09 0.26
N VAL A 46 4.37 6.60 -0.18
CA VAL A 46 3.38 7.21 0.73
C VAL A 46 2.12 6.36 0.72
N ALA A 47 1.80 5.77 1.86
CA ALA A 47 0.55 5.04 2.02
C ALA A 47 -0.66 5.98 1.98
N LEU A 48 -1.84 5.44 1.68
CA LEU A 48 -3.09 6.21 1.72
C LEU A 48 -3.35 6.86 3.09
N CYS A 49 -2.88 6.25 4.19
CA CYS A 49 -2.98 6.82 5.53
C CYS A 49 -1.99 7.97 5.79
N GLY A 50 -1.06 8.23 4.88
CA GLY A 50 0.01 9.23 5.00
C GLY A 50 1.32 8.70 5.58
N GLU A 51 1.42 7.39 5.85
CA GLU A 51 2.66 6.78 6.34
C GLU A 51 3.75 6.85 5.27
N LEU A 52 4.94 7.31 5.66
CA LEU A 52 6.12 7.35 4.80
C LEU A 52 6.88 6.04 4.95
N LEU A 53 7.15 5.38 3.83
CA LEU A 53 7.72 4.04 3.79
C LEU A 53 8.95 4.06 2.88
N VAL A 54 10.06 3.50 3.36
CA VAL A 54 11.24 3.26 2.54
C VAL A 54 11.13 1.86 1.93
N PRO A 55 11.35 1.66 0.62
CA PRO A 55 11.21 0.33 -0.02
C PRO A 55 12.01 -0.79 0.67
N GLY A 56 13.19 -0.49 1.21
CA GLY A 56 14.03 -1.46 1.93
C GLY A 56 13.44 -1.91 3.28
N ASP A 57 12.59 -1.09 3.88
CA ASP A 57 12.01 -1.31 5.21
C ASP A 57 10.69 -2.09 5.17
N VAL A 58 10.15 -2.30 3.97
CA VAL A 58 8.85 -2.94 3.77
C VAL A 58 8.98 -4.20 2.92
N GLU A 59 7.99 -5.07 3.08
CA GLU A 59 7.73 -6.19 2.19
C GLU A 59 6.44 -5.92 1.43
N VAL A 60 6.44 -6.24 0.13
CA VAL A 60 5.23 -6.25 -0.69
C VAL A 60 4.49 -7.56 -0.44
N LEU A 61 3.18 -7.48 -0.25
CA LEU A 61 2.32 -8.62 0.01
C LEU A 61 1.46 -8.93 -1.22
N ASP A 62 1.36 -10.20 -1.60
CA ASP A 62 0.52 -10.65 -2.74
C ASP A 62 -0.99 -10.56 -2.44
N ARG A 63 -1.34 -10.42 -1.16
CA ARG A 63 -2.71 -10.22 -0.65
C ARG A 63 -2.64 -9.52 0.70
N ILE A 64 -3.77 -8.97 1.16
CA ILE A 64 -3.90 -8.48 2.54
C ILE A 64 -3.52 -9.62 3.50
N GLY A 65 -2.52 -9.37 4.36
CA GLY A 65 -1.96 -10.35 5.29
C GLY A 65 -1.63 -9.72 6.65
N GLY A 66 -2.26 -10.23 7.71
CA GLY A 66 -2.28 -9.58 9.02
C GLY A 66 -3.37 -8.50 9.11
N MET A 67 -3.27 -7.64 10.12
CA MET A 67 -4.25 -6.54 10.29
C MET A 67 -3.99 -5.42 9.29
N PRO A 68 -4.99 -4.95 8.54
CA PRO A 68 -4.85 -3.78 7.68
C PRO A 68 -4.84 -2.49 8.50
N CYS A 69 -4.13 -1.50 8.00
CA CYS A 69 -4.27 -0.13 8.46
C CYS A 69 -5.71 0.34 8.17
N GLU A 70 -6.47 0.61 9.23
CA GLU A 70 -7.87 1.03 9.12
C GLU A 70 -8.04 2.26 8.23
N ALA A 71 -7.18 3.28 8.40
CA ALA A 71 -7.21 4.48 7.59
C ALA A 71 -6.95 4.20 6.09
N CYS A 72 -6.04 3.28 5.76
CA CYS A 72 -5.83 2.84 4.38
C CYS A 72 -7.08 2.17 3.82
N LEU A 73 -7.71 1.29 4.60
CA LEU A 73 -8.91 0.56 4.19
C LEU A 73 -10.08 1.52 3.93
N THR A 74 -10.36 2.44 4.84
CA THR A 74 -11.42 3.45 4.69
C THR A 74 -11.20 4.33 3.45
N ARG A 75 -9.96 4.79 3.21
CA ARG A 75 -9.64 5.64 2.05
C ARG A 75 -9.71 4.88 0.74
N SER A 76 -9.27 3.61 0.72
CA SER A 76 -9.40 2.74 -0.45
C SER A 76 -10.86 2.49 -0.81
N ALA A 77 -11.70 2.15 0.18
CA ALA A 77 -13.14 1.96 -0.02
C ALA A 77 -13.81 3.23 -0.58
N ARG A 78 -13.47 4.41 -0.05
CA ARG A 78 -13.96 5.70 -0.58
C ARG A 78 -13.55 5.93 -2.04
N ARG A 79 -12.31 5.62 -2.41
CA ARG A 79 -11.84 5.70 -3.81
C ARG A 79 -12.62 4.75 -4.71
N ALA A 80 -12.85 3.51 -4.27
CA ALA A 80 -13.64 2.53 -5.01
C ALA A 80 -15.09 2.99 -5.22
N CYS A 81 -15.78 3.43 -4.16
CA CYS A 81 -17.17 3.93 -4.28
C CYS A 81 -17.29 5.17 -5.17
N ARG A 82 -16.28 6.05 -5.22
CA ARG A 82 -16.28 7.21 -6.12
C ARG A 82 -16.18 6.82 -7.60
N ARG A 83 -15.53 5.71 -7.93
CA ARG A 83 -15.41 5.21 -9.31
C ARG A 83 -16.66 4.48 -9.79
N LEU A 84 -17.49 3.99 -8.86
CA LEU A 84 -18.75 3.31 -9.17
C LEU A 84 -19.94 4.26 -9.35
N ARG A 85 -19.73 5.57 -9.14
CA ARG A 85 -20.72 6.62 -9.35
C ARG A 85 -20.44 7.32 -10.67
#